data_AF-A0A9D5KCR2-F1
#
_entry.id   AF-A0A9D5KCR2-F1
#
_cell.length_a   1.000
_cell.length_b   1.000
_cell.length_c   1.000
_cell.angle_alpha   90.00
_cell.angle_beta   90.00
_cell.angle_gamma   90.00
#
_symmetry.space_group_name_H-M   'P 1'
#
loop_
_entity.id
_entity.type
_entity.pdbx_description
1 polymer ?
#
loop_
_entity_poly.entity_id
_entity_poly.type
_entity_poly.pdbx_seq_one_letter_code
_entity_poly.pdbx_strand_id
1 'polypeptide(L)'
;MQLPKSRRRQKLREKRCQYPGCGKIFFGIHISKYCPEHRQDRYRIRKRTKPEDVNIKNQTYKHNYTEVVTMVMTCALEGCDHQFEVKIYPRQYVYPKYCPEHRNEYRRVRHLQQIGRHDLIEQMVKEGESFELEPSARGLVQNAVKGAA
;
A
#
# COMPACT_ATOMS: atom_id res chain seq x y z
N MET A 1 28.72 -34.23 -18.79
CA MET A 1 27.76 -34.68 -17.76
C MET A 1 27.58 -33.56 -16.73
N GLN A 2 26.50 -32.80 -16.78
CA GLN A 2 26.27 -31.68 -15.85
C GLN A 2 25.62 -32.22 -14.57
N LEU A 3 26.31 -32.12 -13.43
CA LEU A 3 25.75 -32.55 -12.14
C LEU A 3 24.51 -31.70 -11.80
N PRO A 4 23.38 -32.32 -11.39
CA PRO A 4 22.17 -31.60 -11.08
C PRO A 4 22.41 -30.65 -9.90
N LYS A 5 22.09 -29.36 -10.09
CA LYS A 5 22.23 -28.31 -9.07
C LYS A 5 21.40 -28.71 -7.84
N SER A 6 22.07 -29.15 -6.76
CA SER A 6 21.38 -29.55 -5.53
C SER A 6 20.69 -28.31 -4.91
N ARG A 7 19.36 -28.36 -4.79
CA ARG A 7 18.61 -27.30 -4.12
C ARG A 7 18.99 -27.30 -2.64
N ARG A 8 19.52 -26.18 -2.15
CA ARG A 8 19.87 -25.98 -0.74
C ARG A 8 18.64 -26.25 0.15
N ARG A 9 18.74 -27.24 1.04
CA ARG A 9 17.66 -27.55 2.00
C ARG A 9 17.42 -26.35 2.91
N GLN A 10 16.17 -25.94 3.07
CA GLN A 10 15.80 -24.85 3.97
C GLN A 10 15.95 -25.29 5.42
N LYS A 11 16.61 -24.46 6.25
CA LYS A 11 16.80 -24.74 7.67
C LYS A 11 15.46 -24.53 8.41
N LEU A 12 14.99 -25.56 9.09
CA LEU A 12 13.85 -25.48 9.99
C LEU A 12 14.30 -24.83 11.31
N ARG A 13 13.47 -23.95 11.84
CA ARG A 13 13.65 -23.34 13.16
C ARG A 13 12.42 -23.60 14.00
N GLU A 14 12.61 -23.67 15.30
CA GLU A 14 11.52 -23.68 16.26
C GLU A 14 10.80 -22.34 16.23
N LYS A 15 9.47 -22.36 16.10
CA LYS A 15 8.60 -21.18 16.04
C LYS A 15 7.34 -21.42 16.85
N ARG A 16 6.73 -20.34 17.35
CA ARG A 16 5.41 -20.36 18.02
C ARG A 16 4.31 -19.95 17.06
N CYS A 17 3.18 -20.64 17.11
CA CYS A 17 2.01 -20.34 16.29
C CYS A 17 1.41 -18.98 16.64
N GLN A 18 1.24 -18.11 15.63
CA GLN A 18 0.63 -16.77 15.78
C GLN A 18 -0.91 -16.78 15.69
N TYR A 19 -1.56 -17.94 15.75
CA TYR A 19 -3.01 -18.02 15.70
C TYR A 19 -3.59 -17.62 17.07
N PRO A 20 -4.63 -16.77 17.14
CA PRO A 20 -5.24 -16.37 18.40
C PRO A 20 -5.63 -17.61 19.23
N GLY A 21 -5.06 -17.75 20.44
CA GLY A 21 -5.37 -18.86 21.35
C GLY A 21 -4.66 -20.20 21.09
N CYS A 22 -3.78 -20.33 20.09
CA CYS A 22 -3.09 -21.60 19.81
C CYS A 22 -1.80 -21.80 20.61
N GLY A 23 -0.83 -20.88 20.49
CA GLY A 23 0.45 -20.94 21.21
C GLY A 23 1.39 -22.13 20.91
N LYS A 24 0.96 -23.14 20.12
CA LYS A 24 1.74 -24.36 19.84
C LYS A 24 3.11 -24.06 19.23
N ILE A 25 4.13 -24.77 19.69
CA ILE A 25 5.49 -24.76 19.15
C ILE A 25 5.55 -25.69 17.93
N PHE A 26 6.17 -25.25 16.85
CA PHE A 26 6.32 -26.03 15.62
C PHE A 26 7.64 -25.71 14.91
N PHE A 27 8.14 -26.65 14.11
CA PHE A 27 9.33 -26.44 13.27
C PHE A 27 8.92 -25.94 11.89
N GLY A 28 9.38 -24.74 11.54
CA GLY A 28 8.98 -24.08 10.30
C GLY A 28 10.11 -23.28 9.66
N ILE A 29 9.91 -22.96 8.38
CA ILE A 29 10.76 -22.04 7.64
C ILE A 29 10.46 -20.59 8.06
N HIS A 30 11.33 -19.64 7.71
CA HIS A 30 11.23 -18.25 8.18
C HIS A 30 9.85 -17.60 7.92
N ILE A 31 9.17 -17.95 6.82
CA ILE A 31 7.82 -17.45 6.49
C ILE A 31 6.66 -18.12 7.26
N SER A 32 6.90 -19.25 7.92
CA SER A 32 5.83 -20.01 8.57
C SER A 32 5.36 -19.28 9.83
N LYS A 33 4.11 -18.83 9.87
CA LYS A 33 3.52 -18.11 11.02
C LYS A 33 2.62 -19.00 11.88
N TYR A 34 2.03 -20.03 11.29
CA TYR A 34 1.01 -20.89 11.91
C TYR A 34 1.46 -22.35 11.93
N CYS A 35 1.00 -23.11 12.93
CA CYS A 35 1.23 -24.55 13.04
C CYS A 35 0.49 -25.32 11.91
N PRO A 36 0.78 -26.62 11.70
CA PRO A 36 0.17 -27.41 10.63
C PRO A 36 -1.37 -27.44 10.64
N GLU A 37 -1.99 -27.35 11.81
CA GLU A 37 -3.45 -27.27 11.97
C GLU A 37 -3.98 -25.92 11.43
N HIS A 38 -3.49 -24.80 11.97
CA HIS A 38 -3.95 -23.45 11.60
C HIS A 38 -3.42 -22.92 10.27
N ARG A 39 -2.50 -23.65 9.63
CA ARG A 39 -2.06 -23.39 8.25
C ARG A 39 -3.14 -23.77 7.23
N GLN A 40 -4.05 -24.68 7.59
CA GLN A 40 -5.10 -25.14 6.67
C GLN A 40 -6.09 -24.01 6.38
N ASP A 41 -6.56 -23.96 5.12
CA ASP A 41 -7.49 -22.92 4.68
C ASP A 41 -8.81 -22.90 5.48
N ARG A 42 -9.21 -24.04 6.07
CA ARG A 42 -10.41 -24.17 6.91
C ARG A 42 -10.40 -23.24 8.12
N TYR A 43 -9.24 -22.99 8.71
CA TYR A 43 -9.09 -22.16 9.92
C TYR A 43 -8.60 -20.74 9.61
N ARG A 44 -8.41 -20.41 8.33
CA ARG A 44 -7.96 -19.08 7.90
C ARG A 44 -9.10 -18.08 8.04
N ILE A 45 -8.99 -17.18 9.01
CA ILE A 45 -9.90 -16.05 9.17
C ILE A 45 -9.76 -15.14 7.95
N ARG A 46 -10.80 -15.09 7.11
CA ARG A 46 -10.88 -14.15 5.98
C ARG A 46 -11.31 -12.79 6.51
N LYS A 47 -10.36 -11.88 6.68
CA LYS A 47 -10.70 -10.46 6.88
C LYS A 47 -11.24 -9.93 5.56
N ARG A 48 -12.51 -9.55 5.51
CA ARG A 48 -13.04 -8.76 4.38
C ARG A 48 -12.42 -7.38 4.48
N THR A 49 -11.68 -6.96 3.47
CA THR A 49 -11.29 -5.56 3.32
C THR A 49 -12.58 -4.75 3.21
N LYS A 50 -12.67 -3.63 3.95
CA LYS A 50 -13.79 -2.71 3.77
C LYS A 50 -13.74 -2.19 2.33
N PRO A 51 -14.88 -2.12 1.63
CA PRO A 51 -14.90 -1.49 0.30
C PRO A 51 -14.50 -0.01 0.46
N GLU A 52 -13.41 0.39 -0.19
CA GLU A 52 -13.05 1.80 -0.33
C GLU A 52 -14.01 2.46 -1.32
N ASP A 53 -14.36 3.73 -1.07
CA ASP A 53 -15.11 4.51 -2.04
C ASP A 53 -14.22 4.80 -3.26
N VAL A 54 -14.75 4.55 -4.46
CA VAL A 54 -14.04 4.70 -5.72
C VAL A 54 -13.65 6.17 -5.98
N ASN A 55 -14.42 7.11 -5.42
CA ASN A 55 -14.22 8.55 -5.58
C ASN A 55 -13.06 9.15 -4.77
N ILE A 56 -12.44 8.37 -3.87
CA ILE A 56 -11.29 8.85 -3.08
C ILE A 56 -10.11 9.08 -4.03
N LYS A 57 -9.70 8.05 -4.78
CA LYS A 57 -8.50 8.09 -5.65
C LYS A 57 -8.80 8.45 -7.10
N ASN A 58 -10.02 8.17 -7.55
CA ASN A 58 -10.46 8.37 -8.93
C ASN A 58 -11.63 9.35 -8.98
N GLN A 59 -11.97 9.78 -10.18
CA GLN A 59 -13.19 10.54 -10.42
C GLN A 59 -14.17 9.71 -11.22
N THR A 60 -15.45 9.83 -10.88
CA THR A 60 -16.52 9.26 -11.70
C THR A 60 -16.99 10.27 -12.75
N TYR A 61 -16.86 9.92 -14.03
CA TYR A 61 -17.34 10.71 -15.16
C TYR A 61 -18.36 9.89 -15.95
N LYS A 62 -19.65 10.27 -15.86
CA LYS A 62 -20.74 9.59 -16.57
C LYS A 62 -20.88 10.15 -17.97
N HIS A 63 -20.87 9.27 -18.97
CA HIS A 63 -21.03 9.63 -20.38
C HIS A 63 -21.78 8.53 -21.14
N ASN A 64 -22.26 8.87 -22.35
CA ASN A 64 -22.98 7.97 -23.24
C ASN A 64 -22.21 7.66 -24.54
N TYR A 65 -20.90 7.91 -24.58
CA TYR A 65 -20.09 7.60 -25.77
C TYR A 65 -20.16 6.12 -26.18
N THR A 66 -20.29 5.92 -27.49
CA THR A 66 -20.31 4.61 -28.16
C THR A 66 -18.93 4.18 -28.65
N GLU A 67 -18.01 5.13 -28.80
CA GLU A 67 -16.64 4.94 -29.28
C GLU A 67 -15.63 5.44 -28.24
N VAL A 68 -14.35 5.08 -28.43
CA VAL A 68 -13.27 5.51 -27.55
C VAL A 68 -12.89 6.95 -27.91
N VAL A 69 -13.07 7.86 -26.95
CA VAL A 69 -12.76 9.29 -27.13
C VAL A 69 -11.56 9.67 -26.26
N THR A 70 -10.61 10.44 -26.79
CA THR A 70 -9.55 11.04 -25.99
C THR A 70 -10.02 12.40 -25.51
N MET A 71 -9.97 12.64 -24.20
CA MET A 71 -10.35 13.91 -23.59
C MET A 71 -9.22 14.45 -22.73
N VAL A 72 -9.07 15.75 -22.71
CA VAL A 72 -8.11 16.44 -21.83
C VAL A 72 -8.79 16.75 -20.50
N MET A 73 -8.19 16.33 -19.40
CA MET A 73 -8.64 16.58 -18.04
C MET A 73 -7.58 17.36 -17.26
N THR A 74 -8.00 18.18 -16.30
CA THR A 74 -7.12 18.92 -15.39
C THR A 74 -6.89 18.14 -14.10
N CYS A 75 -5.71 18.31 -13.51
CA CYS A 75 -5.43 17.74 -12.19
C CYS A 75 -6.36 18.36 -11.15
N ALA A 76 -7.02 17.53 -10.33
CA ALA A 76 -7.84 18.03 -9.23
C ALA A 76 -7.05 18.40 -7.96
N LEU A 77 -5.71 18.32 -8.00
CA LEU A 77 -4.88 18.69 -6.86
C LEU A 77 -4.72 20.21 -6.82
N GLU A 78 -5.01 20.81 -5.67
CA GLU A 78 -4.91 22.25 -5.51
C GLU A 78 -3.46 22.74 -5.70
N GLY A 79 -3.29 23.80 -6.50
CA GLY A 79 -1.98 24.31 -6.91
C GLY A 79 -1.33 23.56 -8.08
N CYS A 80 -2.05 22.63 -8.72
CA CYS A 80 -1.60 21.94 -9.91
C CYS A 80 -2.53 22.18 -11.10
N ASP A 81 -2.05 22.93 -12.10
CA ASP A 81 -2.81 23.22 -13.33
C ASP A 81 -2.46 22.28 -14.51
N HIS A 82 -1.77 21.18 -14.22
CA HIS A 82 -1.37 20.24 -15.27
C HIS A 82 -2.58 19.57 -15.92
N GLN A 83 -2.64 19.65 -17.24
CA GLN A 83 -3.59 18.94 -18.08
C GLN A 83 -3.01 17.62 -18.56
N PHE A 84 -3.85 16.60 -18.68
CA PHE A 84 -3.46 15.28 -19.14
C PHE A 84 -4.56 14.61 -19.96
N GLU A 85 -4.15 13.78 -20.91
CA GLU A 85 -5.07 13.05 -21.77
C GLU A 85 -5.58 11.77 -21.11
N VAL A 86 -6.89 11.55 -21.23
CA VAL A 86 -7.58 10.36 -20.75
C VAL A 86 -8.40 9.76 -21.89
N LYS A 87 -8.19 8.46 -22.14
CA LYS A 87 -9.03 7.69 -23.06
C LYS A 87 -10.29 7.24 -22.35
N ILE A 88 -11.42 7.69 -22.86
CA ILE A 88 -12.76 7.43 -22.34
C ILE A 88 -13.36 6.26 -23.12
N TYR A 89 -13.49 5.12 -22.44
CA TYR A 89 -14.07 3.91 -23.00
C TYR A 89 -15.58 3.83 -22.75
N PRO A 90 -16.38 3.31 -23.71
CA PRO A 90 -17.81 3.05 -23.50
C PRO A 90 -18.08 2.18 -22.26
N ARG A 91 -19.12 2.53 -21.50
CA ARG A 91 -19.55 1.80 -20.27
C ARG A 91 -18.53 1.78 -19.12
N GLN A 92 -17.44 2.51 -19.21
CA GLN A 92 -16.52 2.77 -18.10
C GLN A 92 -16.82 4.15 -17.54
N TYR A 93 -16.82 4.32 -16.22
CA TYR A 93 -17.13 5.62 -15.60
C TYR A 93 -16.06 6.09 -14.63
N VAL A 94 -15.01 5.32 -14.42
CA VAL A 94 -13.97 5.61 -13.42
C VAL A 94 -12.68 5.97 -14.15
N TYR A 95 -12.19 7.19 -13.88
CA TYR A 95 -11.03 7.76 -14.54
C TYR A 95 -10.07 8.42 -13.54
N PRO A 96 -8.80 8.64 -13.91
CA PRO A 96 -7.84 9.30 -13.03
C PRO A 96 -8.29 10.72 -12.68
N LYS A 97 -8.27 11.05 -11.39
CA LYS A 97 -8.56 12.39 -10.85
C LYS A 97 -7.33 13.31 -10.87
N TYR A 98 -6.14 12.73 -10.83
CA TYR A 98 -4.87 13.43 -10.73
C TYR A 98 -3.98 13.18 -11.94
N CYS A 99 -3.14 14.16 -12.29
CA CYS A 99 -2.19 14.04 -13.38
C CYS A 99 -1.10 12.98 -13.10
N PRO A 100 -0.31 12.56 -14.11
CA PRO A 100 0.75 11.56 -13.94
C PRO A 100 1.77 11.89 -12.83
N GLU A 101 2.01 13.17 -12.58
CA GLU A 101 2.90 13.63 -11.53
C GLU A 101 2.31 13.42 -10.13
N HIS A 102 0.99 13.54 -9.99
CA HIS A 102 0.26 13.49 -8.72
C HIS A 102 -0.57 12.22 -8.52
N ARG A 103 -0.35 11.19 -9.36
CA ARG A 103 -1.06 9.91 -9.27
C ARG A 103 -0.73 9.15 -7.99
N ASN A 104 0.48 9.30 -7.50
CA ASN A 104 0.93 8.73 -6.23
C ASN A 104 0.59 9.69 -5.07
N GLU A 105 0.02 9.14 -4.01
CA GLU A 105 -0.31 9.81 -2.75
C GLU A 105 0.89 10.57 -2.16
N TYR A 106 2.06 9.93 -2.10
CA TYR A 106 3.28 10.58 -1.61
C TYR A 106 3.60 11.88 -2.37
N ARG A 107 3.37 11.89 -3.69
CA ARG A 107 3.62 13.07 -4.51
C ARG A 107 2.56 14.15 -4.28
N ARG A 108 1.29 13.76 -4.04
CA ARG A 108 0.23 14.70 -3.65
C ARG A 108 0.55 15.37 -2.32
N VAL A 109 0.85 14.59 -1.29
CA VAL A 109 1.20 15.11 0.04
C VAL A 109 2.41 16.04 -0.03
N ARG A 110 3.46 15.64 -0.76
CA ARG A 110 4.65 16.48 -0.93
C ARG A 110 4.33 17.82 -1.62
N HIS A 111 3.48 17.82 -2.63
CA HIS A 111 3.06 19.06 -3.31
C HIS A 111 2.28 19.98 -2.37
N LEU A 112 1.32 19.43 -1.61
CA LEU A 112 0.56 20.19 -0.62
C LEU A 112 1.44 20.74 0.50
N GLN A 113 2.48 19.99 0.93
CA GLN A 113 3.48 20.48 1.87
C GLN A 113 4.26 21.67 1.31
N GLN A 114 4.59 21.67 0.01
CA GLN A 114 5.30 22.78 -0.64
C GLN A 114 4.43 24.05 -0.72
N ILE A 115 3.11 23.90 -0.85
CA ILE A 115 2.16 25.02 -0.89
C ILE A 115 1.72 25.46 0.53
N GLY A 116 2.03 24.67 1.56
CA GLY A 116 1.65 24.94 2.94
C GLY A 116 0.20 24.61 3.28
N ARG A 117 -0.47 23.75 2.49
CA ARG A 117 -1.88 23.35 2.66
C ARG A 117 -2.00 22.11 3.55
N HIS A 118 -1.69 22.29 4.84
CA HIS A 118 -1.76 21.22 5.85
C HIS A 118 -3.19 20.72 6.10
N ASP A 119 -4.18 21.59 5.94
CA ASP A 119 -5.61 21.29 6.00
C ASP A 119 -6.04 20.20 5.02
N LEU A 120 -5.55 20.26 3.77
CA LEU A 120 -5.86 19.24 2.77
C LEU A 120 -5.14 17.91 3.04
N ILE A 121 -3.94 17.95 3.62
CA ILE A 121 -3.21 16.73 4.00
C ILE A 121 -3.97 15.98 5.09
N GLU A 122 -4.47 16.69 6.10
CA GLU A 122 -5.27 16.08 7.17
C GLU A 122 -6.56 15.45 6.63
N GLN A 123 -7.24 16.11 5.69
CA GLN A 123 -8.43 15.57 5.02
C GLN A 123 -8.10 14.28 4.24
N MET A 124 -7.02 14.27 3.46
CA MET A 124 -6.56 13.09 2.73
C MET A 124 -6.29 11.90 3.68
N VAL A 125 -5.61 12.15 4.80
CA VAL A 125 -5.33 11.11 5.81
C VAL A 125 -6.63 10.60 6.45
N LYS A 126 -7.58 11.49 6.74
CA LYS A 126 -8.88 11.14 7.34
C LYS A 126 -9.78 10.32 6.40
N GLU A 127 -9.74 10.62 5.11
CA GLU A 127 -10.47 9.90 4.06
C GLU A 127 -9.82 8.56 3.67
N GLY A 128 -8.69 8.20 4.29
CA GLY A 128 -8.02 6.92 4.08
C GLY A 128 -7.02 6.92 2.91
N GLU A 129 -6.54 8.09 2.49
CA GLU A 129 -5.33 8.22 1.68
C GLU A 129 -4.08 8.23 2.57
N SER A 130 -3.95 7.24 3.44
CA SER A 130 -2.71 7.01 4.18
C SER A 130 -2.28 5.56 4.02
N PHE A 131 -1.27 5.34 3.18
CA PHE A 131 -0.42 4.17 3.33
C PHE A 131 0.54 4.46 4.49
N GLU A 132 0.28 3.88 5.66
CA GLU A 132 1.22 3.95 6.79
C GLU A 132 2.54 3.27 6.40
N LEU A 133 3.51 4.07 5.91
CA LEU A 133 4.92 3.73 5.98
C LEU A 133 5.34 3.94 7.43
N GLU A 134 5.14 2.92 8.25
CA GLU A 134 5.77 2.80 9.55
C GLU A 134 7.27 3.13 9.41
N PRO A 135 7.78 4.21 10.03
CA PRO A 135 9.20 4.43 10.09
C PRO A 135 9.79 3.25 10.87
N SER A 136 10.65 2.48 10.23
CA SER A 136 11.44 1.45 10.91
C SER A 136 12.34 2.14 11.95
N ALA A 137 11.82 2.37 13.15
CA ALA A 137 12.54 2.87 14.31
C ALA A 137 13.49 1.78 14.83
N ARG A 138 14.58 1.53 14.10
CA ARG A 138 15.76 0.82 14.60
C ARG A 138 17.00 1.38 13.92
N GLY A 139 17.62 2.34 14.58
CA GLY A 139 18.91 2.85 14.12
C GLY A 139 19.27 4.21 14.71
N LEU A 140 19.11 4.42 16.01
CA LEU A 140 19.90 5.45 16.69
C LEU A 140 20.98 4.76 17.51
N VAL A 141 22.18 5.06 17.03
CA VAL A 141 23.50 4.60 17.40
C VAL A 141 23.78 4.95 18.86
N GLN A 142 24.20 3.95 19.64
CA GLN A 142 24.85 4.17 20.92
C GLN A 142 26.15 4.94 20.65
N ASN A 143 26.30 6.14 21.21
CA ASN A 143 27.61 6.67 21.56
C ASN A 143 27.54 7.72 22.66
N ALA A 144 28.36 7.46 23.68
CA ALA A 144 29.03 8.38 24.61
C ALA A 144 28.17 9.20 25.60
N VAL A 145 28.23 8.82 26.88
CA VAL A 145 29.00 9.58 27.90
C VAL A 145 29.56 8.60 28.93
N LYS A 146 30.88 8.33 28.88
CA LYS A 146 31.66 7.93 30.07
C LYS A 146 32.46 9.16 30.45
N GLY A 147 32.27 9.64 31.68
CA GLY A 147 32.98 10.78 32.22
C GLY A 147 32.30 11.32 33.48
N ALA A 148 32.43 10.60 34.59
CA ALA A 148 32.27 11.17 35.94
C ALA A 148 32.95 10.23 36.97
N ALA A 149 33.67 10.89 37.88
CA ALA A 149 34.57 10.41 38.94
C ALA A 149 36.01 10.10 38.51
#